data_AF-A0A3N0CTU7-F1
#
_entry.id   AF-A0A3N0CTU7-F1
#
_cell.length_a   1.000
_cell.length_b   1.000
_cell.length_c   1.000
_cell.angle_alpha   90.00
_cell.angle_beta   90.00
_cell.angle_gamma   90.00
#
_symmetry.space_group_name_H-M   'P 1'
#
loop_
_entity.id
_entity.type
_entity.pdbx_description
1 polymer ?
#
loop_
_entity_poly.entity_id
_entity_poly.type
_entity_poly.pdbx_seq_one_letter_code
_entity_poly.pdbx_strand_id
1 'polypeptide(L)'
;VSFDAGLASAFEGLHVYELDRATDVPGGEFPDPLSPFHAVSQEPGVNGVCVLCDVVNPEFSVDGDPDNYTELNAPLGVVSGIWQDLIFPFGGLNGDIIEVEIGVGGGLADLSLLGGLTLESFNGETANGDGISLEETINIELVPGTTDRYIASFIAGADFDRVRVKFAAVLEALTNVRVYGARLR
;
A
#
# COMPACT_ATOMS: atom_id res chain seq x y z
N VAL A 1 51.38 23.96 -12.58
CA VAL A 1 51.05 23.51 -13.95
C VAL A 1 49.54 23.51 -14.05
N SER A 2 49.00 24.24 -15.02
CA SER A 2 47.57 24.53 -15.21
C SER A 2 46.76 23.25 -15.45
N PHE A 3 45.59 23.12 -14.85
CA PHE A 3 44.56 22.19 -15.32
C PHE A 3 43.60 22.97 -16.22
N ASP A 4 43.40 22.45 -17.42
CA ASP A 4 42.75 23.10 -18.55
C ASP A 4 41.24 23.27 -18.34
N ALA A 5 40.68 24.40 -18.79
CA ALA A 5 39.28 24.80 -18.63
C ALA A 5 38.31 24.06 -19.57
N GLY A 6 38.76 22.98 -20.22
CA GLY A 6 38.02 22.24 -21.25
C GLY A 6 37.11 21.10 -20.76
N LEU A 7 37.12 20.76 -19.46
CA LEU A 7 36.22 19.74 -18.90
C LEU A 7 34.93 20.33 -18.31
N ALA A 8 34.80 21.65 -18.25
CA ALA A 8 33.62 22.32 -17.70
C ALA A 8 32.40 22.33 -18.64
N SER A 9 32.58 22.06 -19.94
CA SER A 9 31.51 22.13 -20.95
C SER A 9 30.94 20.76 -21.34
N ALA A 10 31.34 19.68 -20.68
CA ALA A 10 30.79 18.33 -20.95
C ALA A 10 29.63 17.93 -20.01
N PHE A 11 29.23 18.81 -19.07
CA PHE A 11 28.24 18.49 -18.04
C PHE A 11 26.93 19.30 -18.12
N GLU A 12 26.69 20.07 -19.19
CA GLU A 12 25.41 20.80 -19.38
C GLU A 12 24.23 19.93 -19.84
N GLY A 13 24.36 18.60 -19.87
CA GLY A 13 23.32 17.70 -20.39
C GLY A 13 23.06 16.42 -19.61
N LEU A 14 23.79 16.15 -18.52
CA LEU A 14 23.49 15.01 -17.68
C LEU A 14 22.64 15.49 -16.50
N HIS A 15 21.34 15.59 -16.73
CA HIS A 15 20.36 15.51 -15.65
C HIS A 15 20.50 14.12 -15.04
N VAL A 16 21.41 13.99 -14.08
CA VAL A 16 21.39 12.91 -13.11
C VAL A 16 20.06 13.09 -12.40
N TYR A 17 19.04 12.36 -12.87
CA TYR A 17 17.83 12.17 -12.11
C TYR A 17 18.29 11.61 -10.78
N GLU A 18 18.08 12.44 -9.77
CA GLU A 18 18.45 12.28 -8.39
C GLU A 18 17.87 10.95 -7.86
N LEU A 19 18.64 9.86 -7.99
CA LEU A 19 18.40 8.59 -7.29
C LEU A 19 18.74 8.69 -5.80
N ASP A 20 18.75 9.90 -5.24
CA ASP A 20 19.10 10.21 -3.85
C ASP A 20 17.86 10.49 -2.97
N ARG A 21 16.64 10.22 -3.44
CA ARG A 21 15.42 10.46 -2.63
C ARG A 21 14.75 9.22 -2.03
N ALA A 22 15.27 8.02 -2.25
CA ALA A 22 14.62 6.80 -1.73
C ALA A 22 15.00 6.45 -0.27
N THR A 23 15.96 7.15 0.36
CA THR A 23 16.52 6.72 1.66
C THR A 23 16.40 7.71 2.82
N ASP A 24 15.74 8.87 2.67
CA ASP A 24 15.66 9.86 3.77
C ASP A 24 14.28 10.53 4.00
N VAL A 25 13.18 9.81 3.75
CA VAL A 25 11.84 10.27 4.16
C VAL A 25 11.19 9.22 5.08
N PRO A 26 11.24 9.42 6.42
CA PRO A 26 10.55 8.56 7.37
C PRO A 26 9.02 8.66 7.18
N GLY A 27 8.41 7.57 6.72
CA GLY A 27 6.96 7.27 6.67
C GLY A 27 6.01 8.45 6.48
N GLY A 28 5.77 8.86 5.23
CA GLY A 28 4.72 9.83 4.91
C GLY A 28 4.54 10.16 3.43
N GLU A 29 5.08 9.34 2.51
CA GLU A 29 5.05 9.61 1.06
C GLU A 29 4.22 8.54 0.35
N PHE A 30 2.95 8.45 0.72
CA PHE A 30 1.95 7.60 0.08
C PHE A 30 0.65 8.37 -0.08
N PRO A 31 0.09 8.49 -1.30
CA PRO A 31 0.65 8.10 -2.60
C PRO A 31 1.52 9.21 -3.23
N ASP A 32 2.59 8.85 -3.96
CA ASP A 32 3.31 9.77 -4.86
C ASP A 32 2.89 9.49 -6.33
N PRO A 33 2.09 10.36 -6.94
CA PRO A 33 1.53 10.13 -8.27
C PRO A 33 2.57 10.28 -9.40
N LEU A 34 3.77 10.77 -9.08
CA LEU A 34 4.86 10.92 -10.05
C LEU A 34 5.83 9.73 -10.03
N SER A 35 5.75 8.87 -9.01
CA SER A 35 6.62 7.71 -8.89
C SER A 35 6.05 6.51 -9.65
N PRO A 36 6.85 5.83 -10.49
CA PRO A 36 6.40 4.66 -11.24
C PRO A 36 6.18 3.42 -10.35
N PHE A 37 6.58 3.50 -9.09
CA PHE A 37 6.52 2.40 -8.13
C PHE A 37 5.25 2.41 -7.28
N HIS A 38 4.35 3.39 -7.46
CA HIS A 38 3.12 3.51 -6.69
C HIS A 38 1.92 3.00 -7.48
N ALA A 39 0.90 2.53 -6.77
CA ALA A 39 -0.37 2.22 -7.38
C ALA A 39 -1.07 3.50 -7.88
N VAL A 40 -1.59 3.46 -9.10
CA VAL A 40 -2.22 4.63 -9.76
C VAL A 40 -3.65 4.37 -10.21
N SER A 41 -4.15 3.16 -9.98
CA SER A 41 -5.52 2.76 -10.28
C SER A 41 -6.00 1.81 -9.21
N GLN A 42 -7.30 1.74 -9.02
CA GLN A 42 -7.90 0.94 -7.98
C GLN A 42 -9.16 0.22 -8.47
N GLU A 43 -9.48 -0.90 -7.84
CA GLU A 43 -10.72 -1.63 -8.08
C GLU A 43 -11.29 -2.14 -6.75
N PRO A 44 -12.46 -1.65 -6.31
CA PRO A 44 -13.10 -2.16 -5.10
C PRO A 44 -13.97 -3.37 -5.42
N GLY A 45 -14.14 -4.25 -4.44
CA GLY A 45 -15.08 -5.35 -4.57
C GLY A 45 -15.51 -5.96 -3.25
N VAL A 46 -16.46 -6.87 -3.34
CA VAL A 46 -16.96 -7.66 -2.22
C VAL A 46 -16.72 -9.13 -2.50
N ASN A 47 -16.27 -9.86 -1.49
CA ASN A 47 -16.22 -11.31 -1.55
C ASN A 47 -17.56 -11.84 -1.05
N GLY A 48 -18.24 -12.67 -1.83
CA GLY A 48 -19.53 -13.26 -1.45
C GLY A 48 -20.65 -12.24 -1.20
N VAL A 49 -21.43 -12.43 -0.14
CA VAL A 49 -22.56 -11.55 0.22
C VAL A 49 -22.17 -10.69 1.42
N CYS A 50 -22.01 -9.39 1.20
CA CYS A 50 -21.88 -8.42 2.29
C CYS A 50 -22.89 -7.27 2.11
N VAL A 51 -24.05 -7.40 2.76
CA VAL A 51 -25.21 -6.51 2.56
C VAL A 51 -24.97 -5.07 3.04
N LEU A 52 -24.02 -4.85 3.95
CA LEU A 52 -23.68 -3.52 4.47
C LEU A 52 -22.19 -3.19 4.32
N CYS A 53 -21.48 -3.87 3.42
CA CYS A 53 -20.13 -3.45 3.05
C CYS A 53 -20.23 -2.23 2.15
N ASP A 54 -19.35 -1.27 2.35
CA ASP A 54 -19.27 -0.08 1.52
C ASP A 54 -17.82 0.38 1.37
N VAL A 55 -17.50 0.95 0.22
CA VAL A 55 -16.20 1.58 -0.04
C VAL A 55 -16.41 3.08 -0.18
N VAL A 56 -15.83 3.85 0.73
CA VAL A 56 -15.93 5.30 0.74
C VAL A 56 -14.66 5.89 0.14
N ASN A 57 -14.82 6.84 -0.79
CA ASN A 57 -13.73 7.52 -1.49
C ASN A 57 -12.69 6.57 -2.13
N PRO A 58 -13.10 5.60 -2.96
CA PRO A 58 -12.21 4.57 -3.49
C PRO A 58 -11.00 5.13 -4.28
N GLU A 59 -11.14 6.29 -4.92
CA GLU A 59 -10.07 6.91 -5.71
C GLU A 59 -8.96 7.55 -4.85
N PHE A 60 -9.16 7.71 -3.55
CA PHE A 60 -8.23 8.45 -2.68
C PHE A 60 -6.95 7.68 -2.36
N SER A 61 -6.97 6.34 -2.40
CA SER A 61 -5.75 5.54 -2.18
C SER A 61 -4.76 5.56 -3.35
N VAL A 62 -5.14 6.18 -4.46
CA VAL A 62 -4.36 6.28 -5.69
C VAL A 62 -4.30 7.70 -6.23
N ASP A 63 -4.68 8.68 -5.38
CA ASP A 63 -4.55 10.09 -5.71
C ASP A 63 -3.12 10.59 -5.42
N GLY A 64 -2.92 11.91 -5.40
CA GLY A 64 -1.62 12.50 -5.14
C GLY A 64 -1.45 13.11 -3.75
N ASP A 65 -2.43 12.92 -2.87
CA ASP A 65 -2.49 13.55 -1.55
C ASP A 65 -2.27 12.49 -0.47
N PRO A 66 -1.15 12.56 0.27
CA PRO A 66 -0.79 11.49 1.17
C PRO A 66 -1.62 11.39 2.46
N ASP A 67 -2.54 12.34 2.66
CA ASP A 67 -3.46 12.34 3.79
C ASP A 67 -4.86 11.82 3.40
N ASN A 68 -5.13 11.65 2.10
CA ASN A 68 -6.36 11.05 1.61
C ASN A 68 -6.32 9.52 1.74
N TYR A 69 -7.50 8.93 1.91
CA TYR A 69 -7.65 7.48 2.05
C TYR A 69 -8.99 6.99 1.50
N THR A 70 -8.97 5.75 1.02
CA THR A 70 -10.19 4.95 0.87
C THR A 70 -10.56 4.37 2.22
N GLU A 71 -11.85 4.32 2.55
CA GLU A 71 -12.33 3.60 3.72
C GLU A 71 -13.12 2.35 3.30
N LEU A 72 -12.67 1.19 3.77
CA LEU A 72 -13.37 -0.08 3.61
C LEU A 72 -14.20 -0.34 4.86
N ASN A 73 -15.53 -0.37 4.71
CA ASN A 73 -16.46 -0.61 5.79
C ASN A 73 -17.03 -2.04 5.70
N ALA A 74 -17.02 -2.77 6.80
CA ALA A 74 -17.64 -4.09 6.89
C ALA A 74 -18.34 -4.27 8.25
N PRO A 75 -19.61 -4.69 8.27
CA PRO A 75 -20.32 -4.99 9.51
C PRO A 75 -19.75 -6.25 10.19
N LEU A 76 -19.81 -6.28 11.51
CA LEU A 76 -19.33 -7.39 12.34
C LEU A 76 -19.94 -8.74 11.93
N GLY A 77 -19.11 -9.77 11.95
CA GLY A 77 -19.52 -11.15 11.66
C GLY A 77 -19.62 -11.48 10.17
N VAL A 78 -19.27 -10.57 9.28
CA VAL A 78 -19.16 -10.87 7.84
C VAL A 78 -17.80 -11.50 7.56
N VAL A 79 -17.82 -12.80 7.28
CA VAL A 79 -16.64 -13.60 6.95
C VAL A 79 -16.18 -13.39 5.50
N SER A 80 -17.12 -13.07 4.61
CA SER A 80 -16.82 -12.97 3.18
C SER A 80 -16.01 -11.70 2.88
N GLY A 81 -16.33 -10.58 3.54
CA GLY A 81 -15.51 -9.37 3.60
C GLY A 81 -15.60 -8.48 2.34
N ILE A 82 -14.86 -7.38 2.41
CA ILE A 82 -14.69 -6.37 1.35
C ILE A 82 -13.22 -6.34 0.95
N TRP A 83 -12.91 -5.87 -0.26
CA TRP A 83 -11.54 -5.72 -0.71
C TRP A 83 -11.37 -4.53 -1.64
N GLN A 84 -10.13 -4.07 -1.77
CA GLN A 84 -9.70 -3.09 -2.76
C GLN A 84 -8.38 -3.56 -3.37
N ASP A 85 -8.34 -3.60 -4.70
CA ASP A 85 -7.11 -3.76 -5.46
C ASP A 85 -6.47 -2.39 -5.67
N LEU A 86 -5.17 -2.32 -5.45
CA LEU A 86 -4.30 -1.20 -5.80
C LEU A 86 -3.37 -1.66 -6.92
N ILE A 87 -3.51 -1.05 -8.09
CA ILE A 87 -2.93 -1.51 -9.36
C ILE A 87 -1.73 -0.64 -9.72
N PHE A 88 -0.60 -1.29 -9.95
CA PHE A 88 0.65 -0.64 -10.33
C PHE A 88 0.70 -0.41 -11.85
N PRO A 89 1.19 0.76 -12.33
CA PRO A 89 1.29 1.04 -13.75
C PRO A 89 2.33 0.14 -14.44
N PHE A 90 3.36 -0.24 -13.69
CA PHE A 90 4.38 -1.20 -14.06
C PHE A 90 4.36 -2.27 -12.97
N GLY A 91 3.80 -3.43 -13.29
CA GLY A 91 3.73 -4.55 -12.36
C GLY A 91 5.10 -4.94 -11.79
N GLY A 92 5.09 -5.69 -10.70
CA GLY A 92 6.30 -6.19 -10.05
C GLY A 92 6.61 -7.64 -10.41
N LEU A 93 7.78 -8.09 -9.96
CA LEU A 93 8.30 -9.43 -10.16
C LEU A 93 8.25 -10.24 -8.86
N ASN A 94 8.33 -11.56 -9.01
CA ASN A 94 8.56 -12.44 -7.87
C ASN A 94 9.75 -11.99 -7.01
N GLY A 95 9.53 -11.88 -5.70
CA GLY A 95 10.54 -11.47 -4.73
C GLY A 95 10.58 -9.97 -4.44
N ASP A 96 9.87 -9.14 -5.22
CA ASP A 96 9.71 -7.71 -4.90
C ASP A 96 8.91 -7.53 -3.62
N ILE A 97 9.20 -6.43 -2.91
CA ILE A 97 8.51 -6.09 -1.67
C ILE A 97 7.41 -5.08 -1.98
N ILE A 98 6.20 -5.42 -1.53
CA ILE A 98 5.04 -4.55 -1.58
C ILE A 98 4.84 -3.96 -0.19
N GLU A 99 4.75 -2.63 -0.14
CA GLU A 99 4.38 -1.88 1.04
C GLU A 99 2.98 -1.30 0.85
N VAL A 100 2.12 -1.49 1.85
CA VAL A 100 0.76 -0.94 1.88
C VAL A 100 0.61 -0.10 3.13
N GLU A 101 0.18 1.14 2.96
CA GLU A 101 -0.12 2.02 4.09
C GLU A 101 -1.61 1.96 4.44
N ILE A 102 -1.88 1.63 5.69
CA ILE A 102 -3.23 1.46 6.23
C ILE A 102 -3.41 2.26 7.51
N GLY A 103 -4.64 2.65 7.80
CA GLY A 103 -5.03 3.21 9.09
C GLY A 103 -6.11 2.38 9.76
N VAL A 104 -5.96 2.09 11.05
CA VAL A 104 -6.99 1.42 11.85
C VAL A 104 -7.47 2.35 12.96
N GLY A 105 -8.77 2.40 13.20
CA GLY A 105 -9.34 3.21 14.27
C GLY A 105 -8.96 2.64 15.63
N GLY A 106 -7.93 3.18 16.28
CA GLY A 106 -7.41 2.70 17.56
C GLY A 106 -5.89 2.52 17.48
N GLY A 107 -5.15 2.99 18.48
CA GLY A 107 -3.69 2.94 18.43
C GLY A 107 -3.11 1.52 18.51
N LEU A 108 -1.78 1.42 18.42
CA LEU A 108 -0.96 0.18 18.39
C LEU A 108 -1.29 -0.92 19.41
N ALA A 109 -2.02 -0.61 20.48
CA ALA A 109 -2.24 -1.49 21.62
C ALA A 109 -3.12 -2.71 21.30
N ASP A 110 -3.64 -2.81 20.08
CA ASP A 110 -4.60 -3.84 19.71
C ASP A 110 -4.30 -4.38 18.30
N LEU A 111 -3.11 -4.97 18.12
CA LEU A 111 -2.74 -5.72 16.91
C LEU A 111 -3.75 -6.83 16.58
N SER A 112 -4.51 -7.32 17.57
CA SER A 112 -5.67 -8.19 17.40
C SER A 112 -6.79 -7.58 16.55
N LEU A 113 -6.88 -6.25 16.44
CA LEU A 113 -7.83 -5.61 15.53
C LEU A 113 -7.43 -5.80 14.06
N LEU A 114 -6.16 -6.11 13.78
CA LEU A 114 -5.67 -6.33 12.42
C LEU A 114 -6.01 -7.72 11.86
N GLY A 115 -6.60 -8.63 12.62
CA GLY A 115 -6.89 -10.01 12.17
C GLY A 115 -7.87 -10.12 11.03
N GLY A 116 -8.65 -9.05 10.82
CA GLY A 116 -9.52 -8.92 9.67
C GLY A 116 -8.81 -8.54 8.38
N LEU A 117 -7.54 -8.14 8.43
CA LEU A 117 -6.80 -7.61 7.29
C LEU A 117 -5.87 -8.64 6.67
N THR A 118 -5.98 -8.79 5.36
CA THR A 118 -5.11 -9.64 4.55
C THR A 118 -4.59 -8.85 3.37
N LEU A 119 -3.29 -8.97 3.10
CA LEU A 119 -2.65 -8.46 1.89
C LEU A 119 -2.26 -9.65 1.02
N GLU A 120 -2.51 -9.57 -0.28
CA GLU A 120 -2.17 -10.64 -1.23
C GLU A 120 -1.84 -10.03 -2.59
N SER A 121 -0.84 -10.56 -3.29
CA SER A 121 -0.48 -10.09 -4.64
C SER A 121 -1.28 -10.84 -5.70
N PHE A 122 -1.60 -10.14 -6.79
CA PHE A 122 -2.40 -10.68 -7.88
C PHE A 122 -1.80 -10.31 -9.24
N ASN A 123 -2.03 -11.18 -10.22
CA ASN A 123 -1.76 -10.92 -11.63
C ASN A 123 -3.10 -10.93 -12.39
N GLY A 124 -3.64 -9.74 -12.63
CA GLY A 124 -5.04 -9.58 -13.04
C GLY A 124 -5.96 -10.10 -11.94
N GLU A 125 -6.85 -11.03 -12.29
CA GLU A 125 -7.77 -11.67 -11.33
C GLU A 125 -7.16 -12.90 -10.63
N THR A 126 -5.93 -13.29 -10.96
CA THR A 126 -5.30 -14.51 -10.43
C THR A 126 -4.50 -14.19 -9.18
N ALA A 127 -4.86 -14.80 -8.06
CA ALA A 127 -4.11 -14.69 -6.81
C ALA A 127 -2.78 -15.45 -6.89
N ASN A 128 -1.72 -14.88 -6.31
CA ASN A 128 -0.42 -15.54 -6.23
C ASN A 128 -0.30 -16.52 -5.06
N GLY A 129 -1.29 -16.58 -4.16
CA GLY A 129 -1.31 -17.50 -3.02
C GLY A 129 -0.27 -17.14 -1.95
N ASP A 130 0.16 -15.88 -1.93
CA ASP A 130 1.10 -15.28 -0.98
C ASP A 130 0.40 -14.40 0.06
N GLY A 131 -0.92 -14.60 0.22
CA GLY A 131 -1.74 -13.85 1.15
C GLY A 131 -1.23 -13.94 2.60
N ILE A 132 -1.03 -12.78 3.23
CA ILE A 132 -0.59 -12.65 4.61
C ILE A 132 -1.64 -11.96 5.46
N SER A 133 -1.96 -12.55 6.62
CA SER A 133 -2.72 -11.86 7.66
C SER A 133 -1.83 -10.86 8.38
N LEU A 134 -2.35 -9.67 8.66
CA LEU A 134 -1.59 -8.66 9.41
C LEU A 134 -1.42 -9.01 10.89
N GLU A 135 -2.26 -9.89 11.44
CA GLU A 135 -2.03 -10.49 12.78
C GLU A 135 -0.79 -11.40 12.83
N GLU A 136 -0.47 -12.06 11.71
CA GLU A 136 0.60 -13.05 11.62
C GLU A 136 1.91 -12.43 11.11
N THR A 137 1.87 -11.16 10.71
CA THR A 137 2.98 -10.45 10.05
C THR A 137 3.93 -9.81 11.05
N ILE A 138 5.23 -9.98 10.80
CA ILE A 138 6.33 -9.44 11.61
C ILE A 138 6.78 -8.04 11.11
N ASN A 139 6.32 -7.60 9.94
CA ASN A 139 6.75 -6.36 9.27
C ASN A 139 5.62 -5.33 9.18
N ILE A 140 5.13 -4.86 10.33
CA ILE A 140 4.21 -3.72 10.43
C ILE A 140 4.91 -2.61 11.22
N GLU A 141 5.01 -1.43 10.63
CA GLU A 141 5.68 -0.28 11.22
C GLU A 141 4.70 0.88 11.38
N LEU A 142 4.72 1.56 12.53
CA LEU A 142 3.94 2.78 12.74
C LEU A 142 4.53 3.91 11.90
N VAL A 143 3.68 4.61 11.15
CA VAL A 143 4.04 5.80 10.39
C VAL A 143 4.46 6.90 11.38
N PRO A 144 5.69 7.43 11.32
CA PRO A 144 6.19 8.43 12.27
C PRO A 144 5.26 9.63 12.39
N GLY A 145 5.01 10.07 13.63
CA GLY A 145 4.12 11.22 13.90
C GLY A 145 2.63 10.90 13.86
N THR A 146 2.24 9.66 13.57
CA THR A 146 0.85 9.19 13.63
C THR A 146 0.66 8.26 14.83
N THR A 147 -0.59 7.94 15.16
CA THR A 147 -0.90 6.97 16.21
C THR A 147 -1.59 5.71 15.70
N ASP A 148 -2.01 5.75 14.44
CA ASP A 148 -3.03 4.89 13.84
C ASP A 148 -2.77 4.56 12.37
N ARG A 149 -1.69 5.07 11.76
CA ARG A 149 -1.25 4.75 10.39
C ARG A 149 -0.06 3.80 10.43
N TYR A 150 -0.06 2.79 9.57
CA TYR A 150 0.89 1.70 9.56
C TYR A 150 1.31 1.35 8.14
N ILE A 151 2.59 1.01 7.97
CA ILE A 151 3.11 0.41 6.75
C ILE A 151 3.25 -1.08 6.99
N ALA A 152 2.49 -1.88 6.24
CA ALA A 152 2.59 -3.33 6.22
C ALA A 152 3.38 -3.76 4.98
N SER A 153 4.40 -4.61 5.18
CA SER A 153 5.29 -5.07 4.10
C SER A 153 5.23 -6.58 3.90
N PHE A 154 5.15 -7.03 2.64
CA PHE A 154 5.28 -8.44 2.29
C PHE A 154 5.99 -8.66 0.96
N ILE A 155 6.47 -9.89 0.75
CA ILE A 155 7.21 -10.29 -0.45
C ILE A 155 6.23 -10.97 -1.40
N ALA A 156 6.18 -10.51 -2.64
CA ALA A 156 5.38 -11.14 -3.68
C ALA A 156 5.93 -12.53 -4.04
N GLY A 157 5.07 -13.54 -4.10
CA GLY A 157 5.45 -14.93 -4.42
C GLY A 157 5.54 -15.24 -5.92
N ALA A 158 5.07 -14.33 -6.77
CA ALA A 158 5.13 -14.41 -8.23
C ALA A 158 5.01 -13.00 -8.84
N ASP A 159 5.14 -12.89 -10.17
CA ASP A 159 4.91 -11.64 -10.89
C ASP A 159 3.45 -11.16 -10.69
N PHE A 160 3.27 -9.85 -10.54
CA PHE A 160 1.99 -9.26 -10.14
C PHE A 160 1.77 -7.90 -10.79
N ASP A 161 0.51 -7.49 -10.93
CA ASP A 161 0.12 -6.15 -11.38
C ASP A 161 -0.57 -5.34 -10.29
N ARG A 162 -0.96 -5.97 -9.18
CA ARG A 162 -1.71 -5.33 -8.11
C ARG A 162 -1.49 -6.01 -6.76
N VAL A 163 -1.83 -5.27 -5.72
CA VAL A 163 -2.02 -5.81 -4.36
C VAL A 163 -3.48 -5.67 -3.97
N ARG A 164 -4.05 -6.72 -3.39
CA ARG A 164 -5.38 -6.71 -2.80
C ARG A 164 -5.28 -6.47 -1.30
N VAL A 165 -5.94 -5.42 -0.83
CA VAL A 165 -6.22 -5.19 0.59
C VAL A 165 -7.60 -5.76 0.87
N LYS A 166 -7.68 -6.86 1.63
CA LYS A 166 -8.94 -7.48 2.03
C LYS A 166 -9.22 -7.21 3.49
N PHE A 167 -10.47 -6.84 3.79
CA PHE A 167 -10.96 -6.62 5.14
C PHE A 167 -12.21 -7.45 5.44
N ALA A 168 -12.17 -8.21 6.53
CA ALA A 168 -13.31 -8.91 7.09
C ALA A 168 -13.43 -8.55 8.58
N ALA A 169 -14.62 -8.13 9.02
CA ALA A 169 -14.84 -7.79 10.42
C ALA A 169 -15.16 -9.06 11.23
N VAL A 170 -14.10 -9.82 11.57
CA VAL A 170 -14.27 -11.23 11.96
C VAL A 170 -14.89 -11.41 13.33
N LEU A 171 -14.68 -10.54 14.33
CA LEU A 171 -15.33 -10.60 15.67
C LEU A 171 -15.02 -9.41 16.60
N GLU A 172 -14.01 -8.60 16.28
CA GLU A 172 -13.52 -7.45 17.06
C GLU A 172 -14.25 -6.13 16.69
N ALA A 173 -14.16 -5.10 17.54
CA ALA A 173 -14.85 -3.81 17.35
C ALA A 173 -14.49 -3.05 16.04
N LEU A 174 -13.43 -3.46 15.35
CA LEU A 174 -12.99 -2.84 14.10
C LEU A 174 -14.01 -3.13 12.99
N THR A 175 -14.67 -2.08 12.52
CA THR A 175 -15.69 -2.14 11.46
C THR A 175 -15.25 -1.42 10.19
N ASN A 176 -14.10 -0.75 10.23
CA ASN A 176 -13.52 -0.06 9.09
C ASN A 176 -11.99 -0.13 9.09
N VAL A 177 -11.41 -0.05 7.89
CA VAL A 177 -9.98 0.20 7.67
C VAL A 177 -9.82 1.34 6.67
N ARG A 178 -8.83 2.20 6.89
CA ARG A 178 -8.41 3.22 5.93
C ARG A 178 -7.24 2.69 5.12
N VAL A 179 -7.25 2.91 3.82
CA VAL A 179 -6.18 2.53 2.89
C VAL A 179 -5.63 3.81 2.28
N TYR A 180 -4.35 4.10 2.53
CA TYR A 180 -3.70 5.32 2.05
C TYR A 180 -3.00 5.11 0.72
N GLY A 181 -2.49 3.90 0.45
CA GLY A 181 -1.90 3.55 -0.84
C GLY A 181 -0.99 2.34 -0.78
N ALA A 182 -0.35 2.02 -1.91
CA ALA A 182 0.62 0.95 -2.03
C ALA A 182 1.76 1.28 -3.00
N ARG A 183 2.94 0.71 -2.74
CA ARG A 183 4.15 0.92 -3.54
C ARG A 183 5.06 -0.30 -3.53
N LEU A 184 5.97 -0.33 -4.48
CA LEU A 184 7.10 -1.26 -4.55
C LEU A 184 8.31 -0.67 -3.84
N ARG A 185 9.06 -1.52 -3.11
CA ARG A 185 10.33 -1.15 -2.45
C ARG A 185 11.52 -1.91 -3.03
#